data_AF-A0AAW3ZLE1-F1
#
_entry.id   AF-A0AAW3ZLE1-F1
#
_cell.length_a   1.000
_cell.length_b   1.000
_cell.length_c   1.000
_cell.angle_alpha   90.00
_cell.angle_beta   90.00
_cell.angle_gamma   90.00
#
_symmetry.space_group_name_H-M   'P 1'
#
loop_
_entity.id
_entity.type
_entity.pdbx_description
1 polymer ?
#
loop_
_entity_poly.entity_id
_entity_poly.type
_entity_poly.pdbx_seq_one_letter_code
_entity_poly.pdbx_strand_id
1 'polypeptide(L)'
;MVVSTGFDTVLEFDIERCELTMAWNAWEHGYNISPAGIRINRGGQARFDSDPHCVVVDNPDAWRGFGLPTGLTAAHLNNARYRDDQSFLVTLFHHGSALLVNRQGESREVLNGLLSPHGFEPGWQHQYLVTDTRRGRAIFLDESFEVNRVVSMDACPPSSSRAGLDEWLQNVLHLENGLYAAIDIHRSCIWLFQPSGKRVRRVEINPNWAVQNVIAVPPQHVKCLNRRLDHYSEVIHQVTDTRGLMQTPNSSTRQKRKRPTRRPEMAARSGGGQAEAAGTSHSKATRS
;
A
#
# COMPACT_ATOMS: atom_id res chain seq x y z
N MET A 1 -4.37 -14.28 10.27
CA MET A 1 -3.42 -13.21 9.91
C MET A 1 -4.10 -12.15 9.06
N VAL A 2 -3.80 -10.88 9.32
CA VAL A 2 -4.31 -9.72 8.59
C VAL A 2 -3.19 -8.71 8.37
N VAL A 3 -3.28 -7.89 7.32
CA VAL A 3 -2.37 -6.76 7.11
C VAL A 3 -3.06 -5.45 7.45
N SER A 4 -2.35 -4.57 8.13
CA SER A 4 -2.71 -3.18 8.33
C SER A 4 -1.86 -2.33 7.41
N THR A 5 -2.40 -2.00 6.24
CA THR A 5 -1.71 -1.16 5.26
C THR A 5 -1.42 0.23 5.82
N GLY A 6 -2.33 0.80 6.60
CA GLY A 6 -2.16 2.13 7.22
C GLY A 6 -1.09 2.19 8.32
N PHE A 7 -0.56 1.05 8.78
CA PHE A 7 0.50 1.00 9.79
C PHE A 7 1.65 0.07 9.40
N ASP A 8 1.71 -0.36 8.13
CA ASP A 8 2.75 -1.28 7.64
C ASP A 8 2.96 -2.52 8.53
N THR A 9 1.88 -3.06 9.09
CA THR A 9 1.92 -4.15 10.08
C THR A 9 1.25 -5.43 9.56
N VAL A 10 1.86 -6.58 9.82
CA VAL A 10 1.20 -7.89 9.79
C VAL A 10 0.78 -8.27 11.20
N LEU A 11 -0.47 -8.67 11.39
CA LEU A 11 -1.03 -9.08 12.67
C LEU A 11 -1.53 -10.52 12.61
N GLU A 12 -1.20 -11.32 13.61
CA GLU A 12 -1.74 -12.65 13.81
C GLU A 12 -2.63 -12.70 15.06
N PHE A 13 -3.78 -13.35 14.93
CA PHE A 13 -4.72 -13.56 16.02
C PHE A 13 -4.97 -15.05 16.21
N ASP A 14 -4.99 -15.50 17.46
CA ASP A 14 -5.67 -16.70 17.87
C ASP A 14 -7.18 -16.39 17.88
N ILE A 15 -7.92 -17.02 16.96
CA ILE A 15 -9.35 -16.76 16.78
C ILE A 15 -10.16 -17.37 17.93
N GLU A 16 -9.72 -18.48 18.51
CA GLU A 16 -10.45 -19.14 19.61
C GLU A 16 -10.31 -18.34 20.91
N ARG A 17 -9.12 -17.79 21.16
CA ARG A 17 -8.83 -16.99 22.36
C ARG A 17 -9.13 -15.50 22.17
N CYS A 18 -9.34 -15.06 20.93
CA CYS A 18 -9.45 -13.64 20.56
C CYS A 18 -8.20 -12.83 20.97
N GLU A 19 -7.02 -13.42 20.84
CA GLU A 19 -5.75 -12.84 21.31
C GLU A 19 -4.81 -12.53 20.15
N LEU A 20 -4.11 -11.39 20.23
CA LEU A 20 -3.00 -11.09 19.31
C LEU A 20 -1.79 -11.96 19.68
N THR A 21 -1.35 -12.81 18.76
CA THR A 21 -0.22 -13.72 18.98
C THR A 21 1.08 -13.24 18.33
N MET A 22 1.00 -12.38 17.32
CA MET A 22 2.17 -11.82 16.64
C MET A 22 1.85 -10.46 16.03
N ALA A 23 2.82 -9.56 16.04
CA ALA A 23 2.85 -8.36 15.21
C ALA A 23 4.23 -8.23 14.56
N TRP A 24 4.25 -7.93 13.27
CA TRP A 24 5.47 -7.62 12.52
C TRP A 24 5.29 -6.28 11.81
N ASN A 25 6.13 -5.30 12.12
CA ASN A 25 6.03 -3.94 11.55
C ASN A 25 7.17 -3.71 10.56
N ALA A 26 6.87 -3.44 9.30
CA ALA A 26 7.89 -3.33 8.25
C ALA A 26 8.96 -2.28 8.58
N TRP A 27 8.57 -1.17 9.22
CA TRP A 27 9.50 -0.11 9.61
C TRP A 27 10.49 -0.50 10.73
N GLU A 28 10.19 -1.51 11.56
CA GLU A 28 11.13 -2.05 12.55
C GLU A 28 12.20 -2.94 11.89
N HIS A 29 11.95 -3.35 10.64
CA HIS A 29 12.79 -4.26 9.87
C HIS A 29 13.45 -3.58 8.64
N GLY A 30 13.62 -2.24 8.69
CA GLY A 30 14.36 -1.49 7.67
C GLY A 30 13.53 -0.95 6.51
N TYR A 31 12.22 -1.20 6.49
CA TYR A 31 11.28 -0.69 5.48
C TYR A 31 10.56 0.55 6.00
N ASN A 32 11.32 1.54 6.48
CA ASN A 32 10.79 2.69 7.24
C ASN A 32 10.82 4.01 6.48
N ILE A 33 11.07 4.01 5.17
CA ILE A 33 11.15 5.23 4.36
C ILE A 33 10.10 5.15 3.25
N SER A 34 9.21 6.13 3.21
CA SER A 34 8.19 6.24 2.16
C SER A 34 8.78 6.68 0.83
N PRO A 35 8.04 6.53 -0.29
CA PRO A 35 8.45 7.05 -1.59
C PRO A 35 8.72 8.57 -1.59
N ALA A 36 8.11 9.32 -0.66
CA ALA A 36 8.35 10.75 -0.49
C ALA A 36 9.58 11.08 0.37
N GLY A 37 10.34 10.07 0.81
CA GLY A 37 11.50 10.21 1.69
C GLY A 37 11.13 10.44 3.16
N ILE A 38 9.86 10.23 3.54
CA ILE A 38 9.40 10.40 4.92
C ILE A 38 9.73 9.14 5.70
N ARG A 39 10.42 9.30 6.82
CA ARG A 39 10.74 8.21 7.73
C ARG A 39 9.59 7.95 8.69
N ILE A 40 9.13 6.70 8.81
CA ILE A 40 8.19 6.31 9.85
C ILE A 40 8.95 5.74 11.04
N ASN A 41 8.50 6.07 12.25
CA ASN A 41 9.08 5.53 13.46
C ASN A 41 8.02 5.30 14.55
N ARG A 42 8.33 4.42 15.50
CA ARG A 42 7.55 4.22 16.72
C ARG A 42 7.88 5.31 17.75
N GLY A 43 6.86 5.75 18.50
CA GLY A 43 7.03 6.65 19.63
C GLY A 43 8.09 6.18 20.65
N GLY A 44 8.80 7.14 21.24
CA GLY A 44 9.81 6.90 22.28
C GLY A 44 11.26 6.83 21.77
N GLN A 45 11.48 6.94 20.47
CA GLN A 45 12.83 7.09 19.91
C GLN A 45 13.21 8.57 19.78
N ALA A 46 13.72 9.13 20.87
CA ALA A 46 14.08 10.56 21.01
C ALA A 46 14.96 11.15 19.90
N ARG A 47 15.67 10.29 19.13
CA ARG A 47 16.53 10.70 18.03
C ARG A 47 15.77 11.33 16.84
N PHE A 48 14.47 11.07 16.70
CA PHE A 48 13.71 11.44 15.50
C PHE A 48 12.56 12.42 15.76
N ASP A 49 12.24 12.72 17.02
CA ASP A 49 11.13 13.60 17.40
C ASP A 49 11.27 15.03 16.85
N SER A 50 12.49 15.45 16.49
CA SER A 50 12.77 16.76 15.90
C SER A 50 13.02 16.75 14.39
N ASP A 51 12.96 15.59 13.73
CA ASP A 51 13.18 15.48 12.28
C ASP A 51 11.89 15.84 11.51
N PRO A 52 11.86 16.94 10.73
CA PRO A 52 10.68 17.34 9.97
C PRO A 52 10.30 16.35 8.87
N HIS A 53 11.18 15.41 8.53
CA HIS A 53 10.92 14.32 7.59
C HIS A 53 10.60 12.99 8.31
N CYS A 54 10.23 13.04 9.59
CA CYS A 54 9.81 11.87 10.34
C CYS A 54 8.34 11.96 10.77
N VAL A 55 7.60 10.87 10.57
CA VAL A 55 6.28 10.65 11.16
C VAL A 55 6.46 9.66 12.31
N VAL A 56 6.12 10.11 13.51
CA VAL A 56 6.10 9.27 14.71
C VAL A 56 4.70 8.72 14.90
N VAL A 57 4.59 7.39 14.93
CA VAL A 57 3.36 6.65 15.23
C VAL A 57 3.49 6.13 16.67
N ASP A 58 3.02 6.94 17.62
CA ASP A 58 3.01 6.64 19.05
C ASP A 58 1.61 6.33 19.58
N ASN A 59 0.59 6.94 18.98
CA ASN A 59 -0.81 6.76 19.31
C ASN A 59 -1.66 6.48 18.04
N PRO A 60 -2.06 5.22 17.79
CA PRO A 60 -2.93 4.87 16.66
C PRO A 60 -4.27 5.64 16.64
N ASP A 61 -4.83 6.01 17.80
CA ASP A 61 -6.09 6.74 17.89
C ASP A 61 -6.00 8.16 17.30
N ALA A 62 -4.79 8.73 17.28
CA ALA A 62 -4.53 10.02 16.64
C ALA A 62 -4.78 9.98 15.12
N TRP A 63 -4.81 8.78 14.52
CA TRP A 63 -5.05 8.53 13.10
C TRP A 63 -6.50 8.16 12.77
N ARG A 64 -7.44 8.46 13.69
CA ARG A 64 -8.90 8.40 13.49
C ARG A 64 -9.41 7.07 12.90
N GLY A 65 -8.74 5.96 13.21
CA GLY A 65 -9.11 4.62 12.79
C GLY A 65 -8.78 4.22 11.34
N PHE A 66 -8.26 5.13 10.51
CA PHE A 66 -7.87 4.82 9.12
C PHE A 66 -6.37 4.57 8.95
N GLY A 67 -5.57 4.89 9.96
CA GLY A 67 -4.11 4.78 9.91
C GLY A 67 -3.46 5.88 9.07
N LEU A 68 -2.20 5.67 8.72
CA LEU A 68 -1.46 6.57 7.86
C LEU A 68 -2.06 6.59 6.45
N PRO A 69 -2.26 7.78 5.85
CA PRO A 69 -2.55 7.90 4.43
C PRO A 69 -1.51 7.15 3.59
N THR A 70 -1.94 6.55 2.47
CA THR A 70 -1.07 5.77 1.56
C THR A 70 0.26 6.49 1.29
N GLY A 71 0.25 7.75 0.86
CA GLY A 71 1.49 8.48 0.55
C GLY A 71 2.45 8.69 1.73
N LEU A 72 1.99 8.51 2.97
CA LEU A 72 2.81 8.55 4.17
C LEU A 72 3.30 7.17 4.62
N THR A 73 2.63 6.07 4.21
CA THR A 73 3.09 4.70 4.49
C THR A 73 4.43 4.42 3.82
N ALA A 74 5.32 3.73 4.52
CA ALA A 74 6.66 3.47 4.04
C ALA A 74 6.61 2.31 3.04
N ALA A 75 6.03 1.21 3.47
CA ALA A 75 6.00 -0.02 2.70
C ALA A 75 4.68 -0.27 1.98
N HIS A 76 3.55 0.10 2.58
CA HIS A 76 2.20 -0.13 2.11
C HIS A 76 1.93 -1.63 1.89
N LEU A 77 1.80 -2.39 2.99
CA LEU A 77 1.56 -3.83 2.93
C LEU A 77 0.17 -4.14 2.34
N ASN A 78 0.14 -4.90 1.26
CA ASN A 78 -1.11 -5.28 0.59
C ASN A 78 -1.55 -6.71 0.87
N ASN A 79 -0.62 -7.59 1.19
CA ASN A 79 -0.91 -9.00 1.41
C ASN A 79 0.07 -9.61 2.40
N ALA A 80 -0.45 -10.55 3.20
CA ALA A 80 0.35 -11.48 3.96
C ALA A 80 -0.31 -12.87 3.94
N ARG A 81 0.50 -13.91 3.75
CA ARG A 81 0.05 -15.31 3.70
C ARG A 81 1.01 -16.25 4.38
N TYR A 82 0.49 -17.23 5.10
CA TYR A 82 1.35 -18.28 5.61
C TYR A 82 1.97 -19.05 4.45
N ARG A 83 3.27 -19.29 4.55
CA ARG A 83 3.93 -20.33 3.78
C ARG A 83 3.79 -21.66 4.51
N ASP A 84 4.08 -21.63 5.80
CA ASP A 84 4.08 -22.75 6.74
C ASP A 84 3.94 -22.22 8.18
N ASP A 85 4.06 -23.10 9.18
CA ASP A 85 3.93 -22.72 10.60
C ASP A 85 5.06 -21.79 11.07
N GLN A 86 6.19 -21.73 10.35
CA GLN A 86 7.40 -21.01 10.76
C GLN A 86 7.63 -19.72 9.97
N SER A 87 6.86 -19.48 8.91
CA SER A 87 7.09 -18.35 8.03
C SER A 87 5.86 -17.89 7.24
N PHE A 88 5.89 -16.63 6.82
CA PHE A 88 4.86 -16.01 6.02
C PHE A 88 5.46 -15.14 4.90
N LEU A 89 4.66 -14.96 3.87
CA LEU A 89 4.92 -14.22 2.65
C LEU A 89 4.30 -12.84 2.79
N VAL A 90 4.96 -11.79 2.32
CA VAL A 90 4.47 -10.40 2.38
C VAL A 90 4.79 -9.65 1.08
N THR A 91 3.91 -8.77 0.62
CA THR A 91 4.21 -7.78 -0.43
C THR A 91 4.39 -6.39 0.15
N LEU A 92 5.42 -5.67 -0.31
CA LEU A 92 5.65 -4.26 0.00
C LEU A 92 5.40 -3.42 -1.26
N PHE A 93 4.22 -2.82 -1.34
CA PHE A 93 3.76 -2.13 -2.56
C PHE A 93 4.65 -0.95 -2.94
N HIS A 94 5.08 -0.13 -1.98
CA HIS A 94 5.95 1.02 -2.26
C HIS A 94 7.41 0.63 -2.54
N HIS A 95 7.90 -0.44 -1.92
CA HIS A 95 9.26 -0.92 -2.14
C HIS A 95 9.40 -1.77 -3.41
N GLY A 96 8.30 -2.26 -3.98
CA GLY A 96 8.38 -3.12 -5.16
C GLY A 96 9.01 -4.48 -4.85
N SER A 97 8.76 -5.02 -3.65
CA SER A 97 9.37 -6.27 -3.20
C SER A 97 8.35 -7.25 -2.61
N ALA A 98 8.72 -8.53 -2.68
CA ALA A 98 8.06 -9.64 -2.02
C ALA A 98 9.03 -10.27 -1.03
N LEU A 99 8.57 -10.51 0.19
CA LEU A 99 9.37 -10.96 1.31
C LEU A 99 8.95 -12.34 1.80
N LEU A 100 9.92 -13.09 2.28
CA LEU A 100 9.72 -14.18 3.22
C LEU A 100 10.11 -13.71 4.61
N VAL A 101 9.22 -13.87 5.58
CA VAL A 101 9.43 -13.45 6.97
C VAL A 101 9.26 -14.67 7.88
N ASN A 102 10.21 -14.89 8.79
CA ASN A 102 10.10 -15.96 9.79
C ASN A 102 9.33 -15.48 11.05
N ARG A 103 9.01 -16.43 11.93
CA ARG A 103 8.31 -16.14 13.21
C ARG A 103 9.07 -15.20 14.15
N GLN A 104 10.39 -15.13 14.01
CA GLN A 104 11.26 -14.24 14.78
C GLN A 104 11.27 -12.80 14.24
N GLY A 105 10.61 -12.58 13.08
CA GLY A 105 10.51 -11.29 12.41
C GLY A 105 11.66 -10.99 11.44
N GLU A 106 12.62 -11.91 11.29
CA GLU A 106 13.66 -11.76 10.28
C GLU A 106 13.05 -11.91 8.88
N SER A 107 13.38 -10.96 8.01
CA SER A 107 12.85 -10.91 6.65
C SER A 107 13.95 -11.01 5.61
N ARG A 108 13.65 -11.70 4.51
CA ARG A 108 14.50 -11.75 3.32
C ARG A 108 13.67 -11.41 2.09
N GLU A 109 14.20 -10.52 1.25
CA GLU A 109 13.63 -10.29 -0.07
C GLU A 109 13.80 -11.56 -0.93
N VAL A 110 12.69 -12.07 -1.44
CA VAL A 110 12.69 -13.21 -2.37
C VAL A 110 12.49 -12.77 -3.81
N LEU A 111 11.87 -11.60 -4.01
CA LEU A 111 11.74 -10.98 -5.32
C LEU A 111 11.69 -9.46 -5.17
N ASN A 112 12.35 -8.73 -6.06
CA ASN A 112 12.39 -7.27 -6.08
C ASN A 112 12.21 -6.71 -7.50
N GLY A 113 12.19 -5.37 -7.62
CA GLY A 113 11.99 -4.69 -8.91
C GLY A 113 10.55 -4.77 -9.45
N LEU A 114 9.59 -5.14 -8.60
CA LEU A 114 8.16 -5.21 -8.91
C LEU A 114 7.59 -3.81 -8.98
N LEU A 115 6.55 -3.61 -9.79
CA LEU A 115 5.84 -2.34 -9.85
C LEU A 115 4.55 -2.46 -9.05
N SER A 116 4.67 -2.06 -7.78
CA SER A 116 3.54 -1.96 -6.87
C SER A 116 2.86 -3.31 -6.58
N PRO A 117 3.59 -4.33 -6.09
CA PRO A 117 3.06 -5.68 -5.93
C PRO A 117 1.93 -5.74 -4.91
N HIS A 118 0.91 -6.55 -5.20
CA HIS A 118 -0.28 -6.63 -4.36
C HIS A 118 -0.50 -8.02 -3.74
N GLY A 119 -0.17 -9.10 -4.43
CA GLY A 119 -0.37 -10.48 -3.95
C GLY A 119 0.93 -11.26 -3.83
N PHE A 120 1.07 -12.07 -2.78
CA PHE A 120 2.09 -13.11 -2.67
C PHE A 120 1.50 -14.37 -2.02
N GLU A 121 1.12 -15.33 -2.87
CA GLU A 121 0.28 -16.46 -2.47
C GLU A 121 1.01 -17.80 -2.74
N PRO A 122 0.76 -18.85 -1.93
CA PRO A 122 1.08 -20.21 -2.31
C PRO A 122 0.37 -20.61 -3.62
N GLY A 123 1.05 -21.40 -4.45
CA GLY A 123 0.57 -21.91 -5.73
C GLY A 123 0.38 -23.43 -5.74
N TRP A 124 0.18 -23.98 -6.94
CA TRP A 124 0.10 -25.43 -7.16
C TRP A 124 1.48 -26.08 -7.10
N GLN A 125 1.57 -27.31 -6.56
CA GLN A 125 2.82 -28.10 -6.49
C GLN A 125 3.98 -27.33 -5.86
N HIS A 126 3.74 -26.74 -4.67
CA HIS A 126 4.74 -26.01 -3.88
C HIS A 126 5.37 -24.78 -4.58
N GLN A 127 4.76 -24.31 -5.67
CA GLN A 127 5.11 -23.03 -6.27
C GLN A 127 4.60 -21.87 -5.41
N TYR A 128 5.08 -20.68 -5.71
CA TYR A 128 4.52 -19.43 -5.19
C TYR A 128 4.17 -18.48 -6.33
N LEU A 129 3.32 -17.50 -6.02
CA LEU A 129 2.81 -16.57 -7.00
C LEU A 129 2.88 -15.14 -6.48
N VAL A 130 3.57 -14.28 -7.21
CA VAL A 130 3.64 -12.85 -6.94
C VAL A 130 2.88 -12.08 -8.01
N THR A 131 2.04 -11.13 -7.59
CA THR A 131 1.31 -10.26 -8.51
C THR A 131 2.08 -8.95 -8.69
N ASP A 132 2.58 -8.70 -9.91
CA ASP A 132 3.19 -7.43 -10.30
C ASP A 132 2.12 -6.52 -10.92
N THR A 133 1.41 -5.82 -10.04
CA THR A 133 0.09 -5.22 -10.28
C THR A 133 0.09 -4.21 -11.41
N ARG A 134 0.96 -3.20 -11.37
CA ARG A 134 0.96 -2.13 -12.38
C ARG A 134 1.60 -2.54 -13.70
N ARG A 135 2.17 -3.75 -13.79
CA ARG A 135 2.60 -4.35 -15.05
C ARG A 135 1.64 -5.43 -15.56
N GLY A 136 0.61 -5.79 -14.80
CA GLY A 136 -0.37 -6.77 -15.22
C GLY A 136 0.18 -8.20 -15.28
N ARG A 137 1.13 -8.57 -14.42
CA ARG A 137 1.85 -9.85 -14.51
C ARG A 137 1.65 -10.73 -13.28
N ALA A 138 1.46 -12.02 -13.53
CA ALA A 138 1.59 -13.08 -12.54
C ALA A 138 2.99 -13.69 -12.66
N ILE A 139 3.78 -13.65 -11.60
CA ILE A 139 5.13 -14.21 -11.55
C ILE A 139 5.10 -15.47 -10.71
N PHE A 140 5.49 -16.58 -11.30
CA PHE A 140 5.54 -17.89 -10.66
C PHE A 140 6.97 -18.16 -10.20
N LEU A 141 7.07 -18.55 -8.95
CA LEU A 141 8.31 -18.94 -8.29
C LEU A 141 8.27 -20.43 -7.97
N ASP A 142 9.43 -21.09 -8.01
CA ASP A 142 9.56 -22.44 -7.48
C ASP A 142 9.74 -22.47 -5.95
N GLU A 143 9.98 -23.66 -5.39
CA GLU A 143 10.18 -23.86 -3.95
C GLU A 143 11.39 -23.09 -3.38
N SER A 144 12.38 -22.79 -4.22
CA SER A 144 13.58 -22.02 -3.88
C SER A 144 13.39 -20.51 -4.07
N PHE A 145 12.18 -20.10 -4.48
CA PHE A 145 11.82 -18.73 -4.85
C PHE A 145 12.47 -18.23 -6.15
N GLU A 146 12.95 -19.12 -7.02
CA GLU A 146 13.46 -18.74 -8.33
C GLU A 146 12.33 -18.55 -9.33
N VAL A 147 12.44 -17.52 -10.18
CA VAL A 147 11.43 -17.23 -11.20
C VAL A 147 11.45 -18.32 -12.26
N ASN A 148 10.37 -19.11 -12.35
CA ASN A 148 10.24 -20.18 -13.34
C ASN A 148 9.30 -19.82 -14.50
N ARG A 149 8.41 -18.84 -14.30
CA ARG A 149 7.44 -18.40 -15.33
C ARG A 149 6.90 -17.01 -15.02
N VAL A 150 6.61 -16.26 -16.07
CA VAL A 150 5.85 -15.01 -16.01
C VAL A 150 4.69 -15.12 -16.98
N VAL A 151 3.48 -14.83 -16.50
CA VAL A 151 2.28 -14.76 -17.34
C VAL A 151 1.78 -13.32 -17.33
N SER A 152 1.69 -12.72 -18.50
CA SER A 152 1.22 -11.35 -18.67
C SER A 152 -0.25 -11.34 -19.06
N MET A 153 -1.05 -10.52 -18.38
CA MET A 153 -2.50 -10.37 -18.65
C MET A 153 -2.79 -9.33 -19.74
N ASP A 154 -1.79 -8.51 -20.12
CA ASP A 154 -1.87 -7.56 -21.24
C ASP A 154 -2.19 -8.23 -22.59
N ALA A 155 -1.83 -9.51 -22.75
CA ALA A 155 -2.13 -10.32 -23.92
C ALA A 155 -3.61 -10.70 -24.04
N CYS A 156 -4.43 -10.47 -23.00
CA CYS A 156 -5.88 -10.63 -23.09
C CYS A 156 -6.49 -9.35 -23.70
N PRO A 157 -7.24 -9.44 -24.83
CA PRO A 157 -7.61 -8.28 -25.62
C PRO A 157 -8.30 -7.20 -24.77
N PRO A 158 -7.91 -5.92 -24.91
CA PRO A 158 -8.41 -4.82 -24.13
C PRO A 158 -9.86 -4.51 -24.55
N SER A 159 -10.79 -5.33 -24.10
CA SER A 159 -12.21 -4.99 -24.12
C SER A 159 -12.50 -4.27 -22.80
N SER A 160 -12.39 -2.94 -22.88
CA SER A 160 -12.77 -1.94 -21.88
C SER A 160 -12.00 -2.00 -20.54
N SER A 161 -10.75 -1.51 -20.51
CA SER A 161 -10.34 -0.84 -19.26
C SER A 161 -11.27 0.36 -19.06
N ARG A 162 -11.63 0.66 -17.81
CA ARG A 162 -12.33 1.93 -17.54
C ARG A 162 -11.48 3.07 -18.09
N ALA A 163 -12.08 3.90 -18.94
CA ALA A 163 -11.37 4.94 -19.67
C ALA A 163 -10.44 5.73 -18.76
N GLY A 164 -9.13 5.72 -19.07
CA GLY A 164 -8.11 6.49 -18.37
C GLY A 164 -7.47 5.83 -17.14
N LEU A 165 -7.77 4.56 -16.83
CA LEU A 165 -7.05 3.83 -15.78
C LEU A 165 -5.90 3.00 -16.36
N ASP A 166 -4.74 3.07 -15.69
CA ASP A 166 -3.55 2.26 -15.97
C ASP A 166 -3.81 0.76 -15.72
N GLU A 167 -2.87 -0.09 -16.14
CA GLU A 167 -2.85 -1.52 -15.81
C GLU A 167 -2.93 -1.75 -14.30
N TRP A 168 -3.78 -2.69 -13.88
CA TRP A 168 -3.92 -3.02 -12.46
C TRP A 168 -4.44 -4.45 -12.24
N LEU A 169 -3.50 -5.37 -12.04
CA LEU A 169 -3.79 -6.73 -11.60
C LEU A 169 -3.81 -6.79 -10.07
N GLN A 170 -5.00 -6.92 -9.50
CA GLN A 170 -5.22 -6.81 -8.06
C GLN A 170 -4.60 -7.98 -7.29
N ASN A 171 -4.89 -9.21 -7.69
CA ASN A 171 -4.30 -10.39 -7.09
C ASN A 171 -4.43 -11.57 -8.06
N VAL A 172 -3.58 -12.57 -7.88
CA VAL A 172 -3.68 -13.84 -8.59
C VAL A 172 -3.63 -14.96 -7.58
N LEU A 173 -4.62 -15.85 -7.65
CA LEU A 173 -4.81 -16.92 -6.66
C LEU A 173 -4.85 -18.27 -7.35
N HIS A 174 -4.25 -19.27 -6.73
CA HIS A 174 -4.48 -20.66 -7.09
C HIS A 174 -5.86 -21.10 -6.59
N LEU A 175 -6.64 -21.75 -7.46
CA LEU A 175 -7.93 -22.31 -7.12
C LEU A 175 -7.81 -23.80 -6.82
N GLU A 176 -7.60 -24.62 -7.84
CA GLU A 176 -7.43 -26.08 -7.72
C GLU A 176 -6.75 -26.63 -8.98
N ASN A 177 -6.01 -27.74 -8.88
CA ASN A 177 -5.50 -28.50 -10.03
C ASN A 177 -4.80 -27.64 -11.12
N GLY A 178 -3.95 -26.69 -10.71
CA GLY A 178 -3.26 -25.76 -11.61
C GLY A 178 -4.14 -24.72 -12.31
N LEU A 179 -5.40 -24.55 -11.92
CA LEU A 179 -6.26 -23.44 -12.31
C LEU A 179 -6.02 -22.23 -11.41
N TYR A 180 -5.90 -21.06 -12.01
CA TYR A 180 -5.67 -19.80 -11.33
C TYR A 180 -6.76 -18.79 -11.67
N ALA A 181 -7.02 -17.88 -10.73
CA ALA A 181 -7.88 -16.72 -10.91
C ALA A 181 -7.05 -15.45 -10.77
N ALA A 182 -6.98 -14.63 -11.82
CA ALA A 182 -6.40 -13.30 -11.76
C ALA A 182 -7.49 -12.24 -11.72
N ILE A 183 -7.48 -11.41 -10.69
CA ILE A 183 -8.48 -10.37 -10.44
C ILE A 183 -7.98 -9.08 -11.10
N ASP A 184 -8.66 -8.66 -12.15
CA ASP A 184 -8.35 -7.45 -12.92
C ASP A 184 -9.45 -6.41 -12.66
N ILE A 185 -9.22 -5.56 -11.67
CA ILE A 185 -10.26 -4.63 -11.18
C ILE A 185 -10.54 -3.51 -12.18
N HIS A 186 -9.52 -3.03 -12.89
CA HIS A 186 -9.68 -1.92 -13.84
C HIS A 186 -10.38 -2.38 -15.14
N ARG A 187 -10.28 -3.67 -15.50
CA ARG A 187 -11.12 -4.29 -16.55
C ARG A 187 -12.39 -4.95 -16.02
N SER A 188 -12.64 -4.86 -14.70
CA SER A 188 -13.82 -5.39 -14.00
C SER A 188 -14.09 -6.86 -14.35
N CYS A 189 -13.05 -7.70 -14.27
CA CYS A 189 -13.17 -9.12 -14.56
C CYS A 189 -12.19 -10.00 -13.76
N ILE A 190 -12.50 -11.29 -13.71
CA ILE A 190 -11.59 -12.34 -13.26
C ILE A 190 -11.18 -13.16 -14.48
N TRP A 191 -9.87 -13.34 -14.67
CA TRP A 191 -9.32 -14.27 -15.64
C TRP A 191 -9.10 -15.62 -14.98
N LEU A 192 -9.77 -16.66 -15.48
CA LEU A 192 -9.50 -18.04 -15.13
C LEU A 192 -8.53 -18.63 -16.16
N PHE A 193 -7.39 -19.14 -15.72
CA PHE A 193 -6.37 -19.62 -16.64
C PHE A 193 -5.54 -20.77 -16.05
N GLN A 194 -5.00 -21.60 -16.94
CA GLN A 194 -3.98 -22.60 -16.58
C GLN A 194 -2.66 -22.16 -17.23
N PRO A 195 -1.59 -21.92 -16.47
CA PRO A 195 -0.34 -21.35 -17.00
C PRO A 195 0.32 -22.21 -18.08
N SER A 196 0.12 -23.53 -18.06
CA SER A 196 0.65 -24.48 -19.07
C SER A 196 -0.27 -24.62 -20.28
N GLY A 197 -1.53 -24.20 -20.17
CA GLY A 197 -2.52 -24.31 -21.22
C GLY A 197 -2.70 -22.99 -21.98
N LYS A 198 -3.30 -23.08 -23.17
CA LYS A 198 -3.83 -21.90 -23.89
C LYS A 198 -5.25 -21.53 -23.48
N ARG A 199 -5.77 -22.16 -22.41
CA ARG A 199 -7.15 -21.98 -21.95
C ARG A 199 -7.20 -20.82 -20.98
N VAL A 200 -7.89 -19.77 -21.41
CA VAL A 200 -8.23 -18.61 -20.60
C VAL A 200 -9.75 -18.39 -20.71
N ARG A 201 -10.39 -18.05 -19.61
CA ARG A 201 -11.80 -17.67 -19.56
C ARG A 201 -11.93 -16.36 -18.79
N ARG A 202 -12.65 -15.40 -19.35
CA ARG A 202 -13.06 -14.20 -18.64
C ARG A 202 -14.36 -14.44 -17.87
N VAL A 203 -14.42 -13.96 -16.64
CA VAL A 203 -15.64 -13.83 -15.85
C VAL A 203 -15.84 -12.35 -15.59
N GLU A 204 -16.91 -11.78 -16.13
CA GLU A 204 -17.23 -10.37 -15.93
C GLU A 204 -17.71 -10.13 -14.49
N ILE A 205 -17.32 -8.98 -13.94
CA ILE A 205 -17.74 -8.51 -12.63
C ILE A 205 -18.53 -7.22 -12.85
N ASN A 206 -19.53 -6.99 -12.00
CA ASN A 206 -20.21 -5.71 -11.94
C ASN A 206 -19.20 -4.56 -11.76
N PRO A 207 -19.19 -3.54 -12.63
CA PRO A 207 -18.24 -2.42 -12.53
C PRO A 207 -18.42 -1.55 -11.26
N ASN A 208 -19.50 -1.72 -10.50
CA ASN A 208 -19.61 -1.04 -9.21
C ASN A 208 -18.92 -1.79 -8.07
N TRP A 209 -18.33 -2.95 -8.33
CA TRP A 209 -17.64 -3.76 -7.33
C TRP A 209 -16.13 -3.65 -7.46
N ALA A 210 -15.44 -3.65 -6.32
CA ALA A 210 -13.99 -3.79 -6.23
C ALA A 210 -13.69 -5.16 -5.62
N VAL A 211 -13.53 -6.17 -6.47
CA VAL A 211 -13.22 -7.52 -6.01
C VAL A 211 -11.77 -7.56 -5.54
N GLN A 212 -11.56 -8.07 -4.33
CA GLN A 212 -10.25 -8.11 -3.68
C GLN A 212 -9.68 -9.53 -3.64
N ASN A 213 -10.55 -10.54 -3.59
CA ASN A 213 -10.16 -11.92 -3.40
C ASN A 213 -11.17 -12.88 -4.04
N VAL A 214 -10.72 -14.09 -4.37
CA VAL A 214 -11.52 -15.20 -4.89
C VAL A 214 -11.10 -16.47 -4.17
N ILE A 215 -12.07 -17.28 -3.76
CA ILE A 215 -11.84 -18.60 -3.17
C ILE A 215 -12.60 -19.66 -3.96
N ALA A 216 -11.98 -20.83 -4.13
CA ALA A 216 -12.69 -22.01 -4.61
C ALA A 216 -13.42 -22.67 -3.43
N VAL A 217 -14.72 -22.90 -3.59
CA VAL A 217 -15.54 -23.56 -2.56
C VAL A 217 -16.12 -24.85 -3.15
N PRO A 218 -15.94 -26.01 -2.50
CA PRO A 218 -16.53 -27.25 -2.97
C PRO A 218 -18.06 -27.14 -3.07
N PRO A 219 -18.71 -27.71 -4.10
CA PRO A 219 -20.15 -27.57 -4.32
C PRO A 219 -21.00 -27.94 -3.09
N GLN A 220 -20.58 -28.95 -2.32
CA GLN A 220 -21.25 -29.38 -1.09
C GLN A 220 -21.28 -28.30 0.01
N HIS A 221 -20.32 -27.37 0.03
CA HIS A 221 -20.24 -26.30 1.02
C HIS A 221 -20.99 -25.04 0.59
N VAL A 222 -21.31 -24.87 -0.71
CA VAL A 222 -22.00 -23.67 -1.23
C VAL A 222 -23.35 -23.46 -0.55
N LYS A 223 -24.15 -24.52 -0.38
CA LYS A 223 -25.46 -24.42 0.30
C LYS A 223 -25.35 -24.01 1.77
N CYS A 224 -24.28 -24.40 2.45
CA CYS A 224 -24.03 -24.00 3.84
C CYS A 224 -23.58 -22.53 3.90
N LEU A 225 -22.70 -22.13 2.98
CA LEU A 225 -22.21 -20.77 2.87
C LEU A 225 -23.35 -19.79 2.58
N ASN A 226 -24.21 -20.09 1.60
CA ASN A 226 -25.35 -19.23 1.25
C ASN A 226 -26.27 -18.99 2.46
N ARG A 227 -26.62 -20.06 3.20
CA ARG A 227 -27.43 -19.92 4.42
C ARG A 227 -26.79 -19.04 5.49
N ARG A 228 -25.46 -19.09 5.63
CA ARG A 228 -24.73 -18.20 6.55
C ARG A 228 -24.68 -16.77 6.03
N LEU A 229 -24.47 -16.55 4.74
CA LEU A 229 -24.44 -15.22 4.13
C LEU A 229 -25.80 -14.53 4.21
N ASP A 230 -26.90 -15.27 4.05
CA ASP A 230 -28.26 -14.76 4.26
C ASP A 230 -28.49 -14.27 5.70
N HIS A 231 -27.74 -14.79 6.68
CA HIS A 231 -27.77 -14.31 8.06
C HIS A 231 -26.95 -13.02 8.25
N TYR A 232 -25.94 -12.78 7.41
CA TYR A 232 -25.09 -11.58 7.47
C TYR A 232 -25.51 -10.46 6.51
N SER A 233 -26.39 -10.74 5.54
CA SER A 233 -26.91 -9.74 4.60
C SER A 233 -27.80 -8.68 5.28
N GLU A 234 -28.23 -8.91 6.52
CA GLU A 234 -28.91 -7.91 7.36
C GLU A 234 -27.94 -6.97 8.11
N VAL A 235 -26.62 -7.15 8.01
CA VAL A 235 -25.65 -6.18 8.54
C VAL A 235 -25.57 -5.00 7.59
N ILE A 236 -26.56 -4.10 7.68
CA ILE A 236 -26.52 -2.77 7.07
C ILE A 236 -25.40 -2.01 7.79
N HIS A 237 -24.22 -1.96 7.18
CA HIS A 237 -23.20 -1.02 7.62
C HIS A 237 -23.79 0.38 7.57
N GLN A 238 -23.82 1.09 8.70
CA GLN A 238 -24.00 2.53 8.69
C GLN A 238 -22.81 3.12 7.91
N VAL A 239 -23.05 3.44 6.64
CA VAL A 239 -22.07 4.12 5.80
C VAL A 239 -21.87 5.51 6.41
N THR A 240 -20.80 5.65 7.19
CA THR A 240 -20.41 6.94 7.75
C THR A 240 -19.74 7.73 6.62
N ASP A 241 -20.22 8.95 6.33
CA ASP A 241 -19.63 9.81 5.32
C ASP A 241 -18.18 10.14 5.70
N THR A 242 -17.22 9.60 4.94
CA THR A 242 -15.78 9.73 5.20
C THR A 242 -15.19 11.05 4.69
N ARG A 243 -15.99 11.93 4.08
CA ARG A 243 -15.50 13.23 3.55
C ARG A 243 -14.88 14.14 4.62
N GLY A 244 -15.23 13.96 5.91
CA GLY A 244 -14.62 14.66 7.04
C GLY A 244 -13.43 13.95 7.71
N LEU A 245 -13.17 12.68 7.35
CA LEU A 245 -12.19 11.82 8.04
C LEU A 245 -10.80 11.85 7.39
N MET A 246 -10.68 12.23 6.12
CA MET A 246 -9.40 12.37 5.40
C MET A 246 -8.65 13.68 5.66
N GLN A 247 -9.12 14.53 6.59
CA GLN A 247 -8.32 15.67 7.03
C GLN A 247 -7.19 15.17 7.94
N THR A 248 -5.95 15.25 7.47
CA THR A 248 -4.77 15.03 8.30
C THR A 248 -4.85 15.93 9.55
N PRO A 249 -4.35 15.48 10.71
CA PRO A 249 -4.18 16.36 11.85
C PRO A 249 -3.36 17.57 11.39
N ASN A 250 -4.00 18.74 11.29
CA ASN A 250 -3.32 19.96 10.90
C ASN A 250 -2.12 20.15 11.82
N SER A 251 -0.92 20.20 11.22
CA SER A 251 0.32 20.56 11.88
C SER A 251 0.16 21.94 12.50
N SER A 252 -0.12 21.96 13.81
CA SER A 252 -0.15 23.16 14.65
C SER A 252 -0.93 24.34 14.07
N THR A 253 -2.15 24.56 14.57
CA THR A 253 -2.68 25.92 14.62
C THR A 253 -1.69 26.73 15.45
N ARG A 254 -0.76 27.41 14.78
CA ARG A 254 0.14 28.39 15.36
C ARG A 254 -0.79 29.42 15.99
N GLN A 255 -1.07 29.30 17.29
CA GLN A 255 -1.73 30.35 18.05
C GLN A 255 -0.90 31.59 17.80
N LYS A 256 -1.42 32.50 16.97
CA LYS A 256 -0.91 33.86 16.86
C LYS A 256 -1.04 34.44 18.27
N ARG A 257 0.04 34.35 19.05
CA ARG A 257 0.24 35.21 20.22
C ARG A 257 0.01 36.63 19.72
N LYS A 258 -1.12 37.22 20.10
CA LYS A 258 -1.38 38.65 19.91
C LYS A 258 -0.20 39.38 20.55
N ARG A 259 0.68 39.94 19.73
CA ARG A 259 1.67 40.90 20.21
C ARG A 259 0.89 42.07 20.83
N PRO A 260 1.23 42.51 22.06
CA PRO A 260 0.63 43.71 22.62
C PRO A 260 0.96 44.89 21.71
N THR A 261 -0.08 45.63 21.35
CA THR A 261 -0.02 46.89 20.61
C THR A 261 0.82 47.90 21.38
N ARG A 262 2.05 48.17 20.92
CA ARG A 262 2.80 49.35 21.34
C ARG A 262 2.18 50.58 20.69
N ARG A 263 1.89 51.59 21.51
CA ARG A 263 1.47 52.94 21.10
C ARG A 263 2.54 53.59 20.20
N PRO A 264 2.13 54.47 19.27
CA PRO A 264 3.07 55.29 18.51
C PRO A 264 3.43 56.55 19.32
N GLU A 265 4.73 56.80 19.49
CA GLU A 265 5.25 58.12 19.82
C GLU A 265 5.85 58.75 18.56
N MET A 266 5.55 60.03 18.38
CA MET A 266 5.94 60.87 17.26
C MET A 266 7.35 61.46 17.43
N ALA A 267 7.97 61.69 16.26
CA ALA A 267 8.79 62.85 15.86
C ALA A 267 10.22 63.04 16.40
N ALA A 268 11.20 62.99 15.48
CA ALA A 268 11.98 64.14 14.96
C ALA A 268 13.14 63.58 14.08
N ARG A 269 13.24 63.91 12.77
CA ARG A 269 14.17 64.91 12.14
C ARG A 269 15.59 64.87 12.73
N SER A 270 16.71 64.76 12.00
CA SER A 270 17.09 65.43 10.73
C SER A 270 18.46 64.97 10.19
N GLY A 271 18.63 65.07 8.85
CA GLY A 271 19.89 65.44 8.16
C GLY A 271 20.72 64.27 7.62
N GLY A 272 20.90 64.06 6.31
CA GLY A 272 21.60 64.93 5.34
C GLY A 272 22.98 64.30 5.08
N GLY A 273 23.50 64.07 3.88
CA GLY A 273 23.05 64.21 2.51
C GLY A 273 24.12 63.62 1.57
N GLN A 274 23.82 63.57 0.26
CA GLN A 274 24.74 63.64 -0.90
C GLN A 274 25.83 62.54 -1.06
N ALA A 275 26.26 62.11 -2.25
CA ALA A 275 25.86 62.30 -3.65
C ALA A 275 26.75 61.36 -4.51
N GLU A 276 26.27 61.05 -5.72
CA GLU A 276 27.04 60.79 -6.96
C GLU A 276 28.00 59.59 -7.05
N ALA A 277 28.26 58.96 -8.20
CA ALA A 277 27.67 58.94 -9.54
C ALA A 277 28.40 57.86 -10.37
N ALA A 278 27.73 57.43 -11.45
CA ALA A 278 28.27 57.05 -12.76
C ALA A 278 29.20 55.82 -12.91
N GLY A 279 28.87 54.96 -13.87
CA GLY A 279 29.81 53.96 -14.39
C GLY A 279 29.22 52.87 -15.28
N THR A 280 28.68 53.25 -16.44
CA THR A 280 28.55 52.47 -17.70
C THR A 280 29.67 51.42 -17.91
N SER A 281 29.50 50.20 -18.45
CA SER A 281 29.02 49.84 -19.81
C SER A 281 29.30 48.35 -20.10
N HIS A 282 28.49 47.73 -20.99
CA HIS A 282 28.84 46.74 -22.05
C HIS A 282 29.45 45.37 -21.62
N SER A 283 29.25 44.21 -22.28
CA SER A 283 28.43 43.73 -23.39
C SER A 283 28.71 42.23 -23.58
N LYS A 284 27.75 41.47 -24.15
CA LYS A 284 27.88 40.25 -25.00
C LYS A 284 28.47 38.96 -24.37
N ALA A 285 27.67 37.88 -24.31
CA ALA A 285 27.53 36.79 -25.30
C ALA A 285 28.75 35.85 -25.31
N THR A 286 28.61 34.55 -25.02
CA THR A 286 28.17 33.56 -26.02
C THR A 286 27.90 32.19 -25.38
N ARG A 287 27.03 31.42 -26.05
CA ARG A 287 26.76 30.01 -25.85
C ARG A 287 27.94 29.14 -26.30
N SER A 288 28.12 28.02 -25.61
CA SER A 288 28.37 26.69 -26.18
C SER A 288 27.93 25.66 -25.15
#